data_AF-M0R1F7-F1
#
_entry.id   AF-M0R1F7-F1
#
_cell.length_a   1.000
_cell.length_b   1.000
_cell.length_c   1.000
_cell.angle_alpha   90.00
_cell.angle_beta   90.00
_cell.angle_gamma   90.00
#
_symmetry.space_group_name_H-M   'P 1'
#
loop_
_entity.id
_entity.type
_entity.pdbx_description
1 polymer ?
#
loop_
_entity_poly.entity_id
_entity_poly.type
_entity_poly.pdbx_seq_one_letter_code
_entity_poly.pdbx_strand_id
1 'polypeptide(L)'
;MKPKLMYQELKVPAEEPANELPMNEIEAWKAAEKKARWVLLVLILAVVGFGALMTQLFLWEYGDLHLFGPNQRPAPCYDPCEAVLVESIPEGLDFPNASTGNPSTSQAWLGLLAGAHSSLDIASFYWTLTNNDTHTQEPSAQQGEEVLRQLQTLAPKGVNVRIAVSKPSGPQPQADLQALLQSGAQVRMVDMQKLTHGVLHTKFWVVDQTHFY
;
A
#
# COMPACT_ATOMS: atom_id res chain seq x y z
N MET A 1 98.79 67.31 7.98
CA MET A 1 98.12 66.34 7.08
C MET A 1 96.61 66.53 7.21
N LYS A 2 95.92 66.90 6.13
CA LYS A 2 94.46 67.03 6.10
C LYS A 2 93.90 65.83 5.32
N PRO A 3 93.02 64.99 5.89
CA PRO A 3 92.47 63.86 5.15
C PRO A 3 91.42 64.35 4.15
N LYS A 4 91.52 63.83 2.92
CA LYS A 4 90.53 63.99 1.85
C LYS A 4 89.40 62.99 2.12
N LEU A 5 88.20 63.48 2.42
CA LEU A 5 86.98 62.66 2.43
C LEU A 5 86.45 62.58 1.00
N MET A 6 86.53 61.40 0.41
CA MET A 6 85.85 61.04 -0.84
C MET A 6 84.39 60.74 -0.51
N TYR A 7 83.46 61.54 -1.03
CA TYR A 7 82.05 61.18 -1.06
C TYR A 7 81.75 60.48 -2.39
N GLN A 8 81.12 59.31 -2.30
CA GLN A 8 80.56 58.58 -3.42
C GLN A 8 79.03 58.72 -3.32
N GLU A 9 78.43 59.38 -4.31
CA GLU A 9 76.97 59.48 -4.46
C GLU A 9 76.36 58.07 -4.59
N LEU A 10 75.40 57.75 -3.72
CA LEU A 10 74.69 56.47 -3.75
C LEU A 10 73.70 56.50 -4.91
N LYS A 11 73.91 55.62 -5.90
CA LYS A 11 72.98 55.44 -7.01
C LYS A 11 71.69 54.79 -6.49
N VAL A 12 70.59 55.53 -6.62
CA VAL A 12 69.24 55.08 -6.26
C VAL A 12 68.88 53.83 -7.08
N PRO A 13 68.45 52.72 -6.46
CA PRO A 13 67.90 51.58 -7.19
C PRO A 13 66.59 52.00 -7.86
N ALA A 14 66.45 51.69 -9.16
CA ALA A 14 65.19 51.89 -9.88
C ALA A 14 64.09 51.03 -9.23
N GLU A 15 62.92 51.62 -8.99
CA GLU A 15 61.70 50.88 -8.67
C GLU A 15 61.40 49.90 -9.81
N GLU A 16 61.29 48.61 -9.48
CA GLU A 16 60.61 47.65 -10.34
C GLU A 16 59.15 48.09 -10.51
N PRO A 17 58.61 48.12 -11.74
CA PRO A 17 57.19 48.38 -11.91
C PRO A 17 56.40 47.29 -11.20
N ALA A 18 55.54 47.69 -10.27
CA ALA A 18 54.57 46.79 -9.68
C ALA A 18 53.79 46.11 -10.82
N ASN A 19 53.91 44.79 -10.91
CA ASN A 19 53.15 43.97 -11.84
C ASN A 19 51.66 44.17 -11.50
N GLU A 20 50.98 45.05 -12.24
CA GLU A 20 49.53 45.14 -12.19
C GLU A 20 48.97 43.80 -12.68
N LEU A 21 48.39 43.03 -11.75
CA LEU A 21 47.69 41.79 -12.05
C LEU A 21 46.70 42.06 -13.19
N PRO A 22 46.76 41.28 -14.29
CA PRO A 22 45.97 41.59 -15.47
C PRO A 22 44.48 41.52 -15.13
N MET A 23 43.72 42.53 -15.58
CA MET A 23 42.29 42.74 -15.29
C MET A 23 41.44 41.46 -15.49
N ASN A 24 41.86 40.58 -16.39
CA ASN A 24 41.22 39.29 -16.69
C ASN A 24 41.25 38.29 -15.51
N GLU A 25 42.30 38.30 -14.68
CA GLU A 25 42.42 37.42 -13.50
C GLU A 25 41.51 37.89 -12.37
N ILE A 26 41.33 39.20 -12.21
CA ILE A 26 40.44 39.80 -11.21
C ILE A 26 38.97 39.49 -11.55
N GLU A 27 38.59 39.59 -12.83
CA GLU A 27 37.24 39.23 -13.28
C GLU A 27 36.97 37.73 -13.14
N ALA A 28 37.95 36.88 -13.46
CA ALA A 28 37.86 35.44 -13.27
C ALA A 28 37.70 35.07 -11.79
N TRP A 29 38.42 35.74 -10.89
CA TRP A 29 38.32 35.54 -9.46
C TRP A 29 36.93 35.93 -8.92
N LYS A 30 36.38 37.09 -9.33
CA LYS A 30 35.02 37.52 -8.96
C LYS A 30 33.94 36.55 -9.48
N ALA A 31 34.12 36.02 -10.70
CA ALA A 31 33.21 35.04 -11.27
C ALA A 31 33.28 33.70 -10.51
N ALA A 32 34.47 33.26 -10.12
CA ALA A 32 34.68 32.06 -9.30
C ALA A 32 34.08 32.23 -7.90
N GLU A 33 34.24 33.39 -7.26
CA GLU A 33 33.64 33.70 -5.96
C GLU A 33 32.11 33.69 -6.04
N LYS A 34 31.53 34.28 -7.08
CA LYS A 34 30.08 34.25 -7.32
C LYS A 34 29.58 32.80 -7.48
N LYS A 35 30.27 31.97 -8.27
CA LYS A 35 29.93 30.55 -8.43
C LYS A 35 30.05 29.79 -7.11
N ALA A 36 31.10 30.02 -6.33
CA ALA A 36 31.28 29.40 -5.02
C ALA A 36 30.16 29.76 -4.05
N ARG A 37 29.70 31.03 -4.04
CA ARG A 37 28.56 31.47 -3.23
C ARG A 37 27.26 30.78 -3.62
N TRP A 38 27.00 30.61 -4.92
CA TRP A 38 25.82 29.87 -5.39
C TRP A 38 25.89 28.38 -5.04
N VAL A 39 27.05 27.73 -5.19
CA VAL A 39 27.25 26.34 -4.80
C VAL A 39 27.04 26.15 -3.29
N LEU A 40 27.57 27.06 -2.48
CA LEU A 40 27.38 27.04 -1.03
C LEU A 40 25.91 27.20 -0.64
N LEU A 41 25.18 28.13 -1.27
CA LEU A 41 23.75 28.31 -1.03
C LEU A 41 22.94 27.07 -1.39
N VAL A 42 23.21 26.44 -2.54
CA VAL A 42 22.54 25.21 -2.96
C VAL A 42 22.82 24.05 -1.99
N LEU A 43 24.06 23.92 -1.53
CA LEU A 43 24.43 22.90 -0.53
C LEU A 43 23.70 23.11 0.80
N ILE A 44 23.62 24.35 1.28
CA ILE A 44 22.87 24.66 2.52
C ILE A 44 21.40 24.30 2.35
N LEU A 45 20.77 24.71 1.24
CA LEU A 45 19.36 24.40 0.98
C LEU A 45 19.12 22.89 0.88
N ALA A 46 20.02 22.13 0.26
CA ALA A 46 19.94 20.68 0.19
C ALA A 46 20.02 20.02 1.58
N VAL A 47 20.94 20.47 2.44
CA VAL A 47 21.10 19.96 3.81
C VAL A 47 19.87 20.28 4.66
N VAL A 48 19.36 21.51 4.60
CA VAL A 48 18.14 21.92 5.33
C VAL A 48 16.93 21.13 4.83
N GLY A 49 16.77 20.99 3.51
CA GLY A 49 15.66 20.22 2.92
C GLY A 49 15.71 18.74 3.29
N PHE A 50 16.91 18.13 3.27
CA PHE A 50 17.08 16.75 3.70
C PHE A 50 16.82 16.56 5.20
N GLY A 51 17.25 17.51 6.04
CA GLY A 51 16.95 17.51 7.47
C GLY A 51 15.45 17.64 7.76
N ALA A 52 14.74 18.50 7.02
CA ALA A 52 13.29 18.63 7.12
C ALA A 52 12.55 17.35 6.69
N LEU A 53 13.00 16.73 5.60
CA LEU A 53 12.44 15.45 5.12
C LEU A 53 12.68 14.32 6.12
N MET A 54 13.90 14.22 6.68
CA MET A 54 14.23 13.22 7.68
C MET A 54 13.45 13.44 8.97
N THR A 55 13.32 14.68 9.45
CA THR A 55 12.48 14.98 10.62
C THR A 55 11.01 14.65 10.37
N GLN A 56 10.47 14.87 9.17
CA GLN A 56 9.12 14.42 8.83
C GLN A 56 9.00 12.88 8.84
N LEU A 57 9.96 12.16 8.28
CA LEU A 57 9.93 10.69 8.25
C LEU A 57 10.09 10.08 9.65
N PHE A 58 11.02 10.59 10.46
CA PHE A 58 11.26 10.07 11.80
C PHE A 58 10.19 10.51 12.80
N LEU A 59 9.68 11.75 12.76
CA LEU A 59 8.65 12.20 13.71
C LEU A 59 7.25 11.68 13.38
N TRP A 60 6.96 11.32 12.12
CA TRP A 60 5.68 10.70 11.75
C TRP A 60 5.54 9.30 12.37
N GLU A 61 6.64 8.54 12.50
CA GLU A 61 6.63 7.21 13.12
C GLU A 61 6.49 7.24 14.66
N TYR A 62 6.82 8.36 15.32
CA TYR A 62 6.63 8.51 16.77
C TYR A 62 5.23 9.02 17.17
N GLY A 63 4.45 9.59 16.23
CA GLY A 63 3.13 10.14 16.50
C GLY A 63 2.08 9.09 16.87
N ASP A 64 2.15 7.90 16.26
CA ASP A 64 1.17 6.83 16.47
C ASP A 64 1.50 5.88 17.64
N LEU A 65 2.76 5.83 18.10
CA LEU A 65 3.17 4.91 19.16
C LEU A 65 2.88 5.42 20.59
N HIS A 66 2.39 6.65 20.74
CA HIS A 66 2.06 7.25 22.05
C HIS A 66 0.57 7.18 22.44
N LEU A 67 -0.31 6.59 21.61
CA LEU A 67 -1.71 6.35 21.98
C LEU A 67 -1.91 5.13 22.90
N PHE A 68 -0.87 4.32 23.13
CA PHE A 68 -0.94 3.13 23.98
C PHE A 68 0.05 3.22 25.15
N GLY A 69 -0.17 4.18 26.04
CA GLY A 69 0.41 4.10 27.38
C GLY A 69 -0.12 2.84 28.09
N PRO A 70 0.72 2.04 28.77
CA PRO A 70 0.38 0.70 29.25
C PRO A 70 -0.65 0.63 30.40
N ASN A 71 -1.44 1.69 30.62
CA ASN A 71 -2.36 1.80 31.76
C ASN A 71 -3.63 2.63 31.49
N GLN A 72 -3.96 2.98 30.24
CA GLN A 72 -5.26 3.59 29.96
C GLN A 72 -6.31 2.51 29.73
N ARG A 73 -7.41 2.55 30.50
CA ARG A 73 -8.60 1.76 30.18
C ARG A 73 -9.09 2.24 28.81
N PRO A 74 -9.38 1.33 27.86
CA PRO A 74 -9.88 1.73 26.56
C PRO A 74 -11.10 2.62 26.75
N ALA A 75 -11.11 3.76 26.04
CA ALA A 75 -12.30 4.59 25.98
C ALA A 75 -13.49 3.72 25.52
N PRO A 76 -14.71 3.93 26.06
CA PRO A 76 -15.88 3.19 25.59
C PRO A 76 -16.03 3.39 24.08
N CYS A 77 -16.01 2.30 23.34
CA CYS A 77 -16.24 2.29 21.90
C CYS A 77 -17.75 2.45 21.66
N TYR A 78 -18.15 3.57 21.07
CA TYR A 78 -19.54 3.83 20.65
C TYR A 78 -19.76 3.49 19.17
N ASP A 79 -18.80 2.79 18.54
CA ASP A 79 -18.94 2.33 17.17
C ASP A 79 -20.04 1.25 17.13
N PRO A 80 -21.12 1.42 16.33
CA PRO A 80 -22.13 0.39 16.15
C PRO A 80 -21.61 -0.81 15.34
N CYS A 81 -20.40 -0.75 14.79
CA CYS A 81 -19.81 -1.85 14.03
C CYS A 81 -19.41 -3.01 14.95
N GLU A 82 -19.74 -4.23 14.52
CA GLU A 82 -19.35 -5.46 15.17
C GLU A 82 -18.38 -6.23 14.26
N ALA A 83 -17.30 -6.76 14.86
CA ALA A 83 -16.37 -7.65 14.19
C ALA A 83 -16.50 -9.04 14.81
N VAL A 84 -16.83 -10.03 13.97
CA VAL A 84 -17.02 -11.42 14.40
C VAL A 84 -15.99 -12.29 13.71
N LEU A 85 -15.22 -13.04 14.50
CA LEU A 85 -14.32 -14.05 13.97
C LEU A 85 -15.13 -15.28 13.57
N VAL A 86 -14.98 -15.72 12.33
CA VAL A 86 -15.65 -16.91 11.78
C VAL A 86 -14.62 -17.89 11.26
N GLU A 87 -14.93 -19.18 11.38
CA GLU A 87 -14.04 -20.26 10.95
C GLU A 87 -14.84 -21.46 10.40
N SER A 88 -14.19 -22.27 9.57
CA SER A 88 -14.78 -23.53 9.09
C SER A 88 -14.66 -24.58 10.18
N ILE A 89 -15.76 -25.27 10.48
CA ILE A 89 -15.77 -26.35 11.47
C ILE A 89 -15.55 -27.69 10.75
N PRO A 90 -14.55 -28.49 11.14
CA PRO A 90 -14.34 -29.82 10.60
C PRO A 90 -15.54 -30.74 10.80
N GLU A 91 -15.78 -31.64 9.85
CA GLU A 91 -16.81 -32.67 9.98
C GLU A 91 -16.57 -33.54 11.23
N GLY A 92 -17.65 -33.76 11.99
CA GLY A 92 -17.61 -34.53 13.23
C GLY A 92 -17.02 -33.79 14.45
N LEU A 93 -16.63 -32.52 14.31
CA LEU A 93 -16.27 -31.68 15.46
C LEU A 93 -17.49 -30.92 15.97
N ASP A 94 -17.95 -31.28 17.17
CA ASP A 94 -19.02 -30.58 17.88
C ASP A 94 -18.46 -29.79 19.07
N PHE A 95 -18.96 -28.57 19.25
CA PHE A 95 -18.66 -27.73 20.42
C PHE A 95 -19.78 -27.86 21.47
N PRO A 96 -19.58 -28.62 22.55
CA PRO A 96 -20.61 -28.77 23.57
C PRO A 96 -20.91 -27.42 24.25
N ASN A 97 -22.20 -27.17 24.54
CA ASN A 97 -22.72 -25.97 25.21
C ASN A 97 -22.53 -24.64 24.46
N ALA A 98 -22.49 -24.65 23.11
CA ALA A 98 -22.34 -23.44 22.31
C ALA A 98 -21.12 -22.58 22.67
N SER A 99 -20.01 -23.22 23.09
CA SER A 99 -18.78 -22.54 23.48
C SER A 99 -18.19 -21.67 22.37
N THR A 100 -18.56 -21.94 21.11
CA THR A 100 -18.36 -21.04 19.97
C THR A 100 -19.63 -20.22 19.77
N GLY A 101 -19.71 -19.02 20.36
CA GLY A 101 -20.84 -18.11 20.14
C GLY A 101 -20.94 -17.57 18.70
N ASN A 102 -19.90 -17.77 17.90
CA ASN A 102 -19.78 -17.22 16.55
C ASN A 102 -20.27 -18.21 15.47
N PRO A 103 -20.80 -17.73 14.34
CA PRO A 103 -21.18 -18.57 13.22
C PRO A 103 -19.95 -19.18 12.53
N SER A 104 -20.13 -20.34 11.89
CA SER A 104 -19.13 -20.89 10.97
C SER A 104 -18.96 -20.00 9.73
N THR A 105 -17.87 -20.16 8.98
CA THR A 105 -17.65 -19.43 7.71
C THR A 105 -18.83 -19.60 6.75
N SER A 106 -19.35 -20.81 6.57
CA SER A 106 -20.49 -21.07 5.68
C SER A 106 -21.77 -20.43 6.19
N GLN A 107 -22.03 -20.46 7.50
CA GLN A 107 -23.17 -19.78 8.11
C GLN A 107 -23.09 -18.26 7.98
N ALA A 108 -21.89 -17.68 8.17
CA ALA A 108 -21.65 -16.25 7.99
C ALA A 108 -21.91 -15.82 6.55
N TRP A 109 -21.40 -16.56 5.55
CA TRP A 109 -21.69 -16.30 4.15
C TRP A 109 -23.18 -16.41 3.83
N LEU A 110 -23.86 -17.45 4.29
CA LEU A 110 -25.30 -17.59 4.07
C LEU A 110 -26.10 -16.46 4.72
N GLY A 111 -25.70 -16.00 5.90
CA GLY A 111 -26.30 -14.82 6.56
C GLY A 111 -26.12 -13.54 5.74
N LEU A 112 -24.91 -13.31 5.22
CA LEU A 112 -24.61 -12.18 4.33
C LEU A 112 -25.45 -12.21 3.05
N LEU A 113 -25.60 -13.39 2.43
CA LEU A 113 -26.43 -13.55 1.23
C LEU A 113 -27.92 -13.34 1.52
N ALA A 114 -28.40 -13.79 2.68
CA ALA A 114 -29.79 -13.59 3.09
C ALA A 114 -30.12 -12.11 3.35
N GLY A 115 -29.14 -11.33 3.81
CA GLY A 115 -29.26 -9.88 4.04
C GLY A 115 -28.97 -9.00 2.84
N ALA A 116 -28.57 -9.55 1.69
CA ALA A 116 -28.23 -8.77 0.50
C ALA A 116 -29.50 -8.30 -0.25
N HIS A 117 -29.67 -6.99 -0.37
CA HIS A 117 -30.84 -6.36 -0.99
C HIS A 117 -30.52 -5.55 -2.24
N SER A 118 -29.32 -4.97 -2.34
CA SER A 118 -28.98 -4.01 -3.40
C SER A 118 -27.75 -4.43 -4.21
N SER A 119 -26.67 -4.83 -3.56
CA SER A 119 -25.39 -5.16 -4.21
C SER A 119 -24.58 -6.18 -3.44
N LEU A 120 -23.88 -7.04 -4.18
CA LEU A 120 -22.88 -7.96 -3.67
C LEU A 120 -21.63 -7.88 -4.55
N ASP A 121 -20.52 -7.44 -3.98
CA ASP A 121 -19.23 -7.35 -4.66
C ASP A 121 -18.26 -8.36 -4.09
N ILE A 122 -17.70 -9.22 -4.94
CA ILE A 122 -16.76 -10.26 -4.52
C ILE A 122 -15.45 -10.08 -5.29
N ALA A 123 -14.35 -10.07 -4.55
CA ALA A 123 -13.02 -10.28 -5.11
C ALA A 123 -12.51 -11.64 -4.64
N SER A 124 -12.04 -12.50 -5.55
CA SER A 124 -11.51 -13.81 -5.19
C SER A 124 -10.43 -14.32 -6.16
N PHE A 125 -9.60 -15.26 -5.70
CA PHE A 125 -8.56 -15.84 -6.57
C PHE A 125 -9.12 -16.90 -7.53
N TYR A 126 -9.98 -17.79 -7.04
CA TYR A 126 -10.68 -18.82 -7.82
C TYR A 126 -12.01 -19.21 -7.15
N TRP A 127 -12.79 -20.07 -7.82
CA TRP A 127 -14.04 -20.65 -7.34
C TRP A 127 -14.01 -22.16 -7.51
N THR A 128 -14.28 -22.89 -6.43
CA THR A 128 -14.35 -24.36 -6.35
C THR A 128 -15.27 -24.75 -5.18
N LEU A 129 -16.49 -24.22 -5.18
CA LEU A 129 -17.51 -24.46 -4.17
C LEU A 129 -18.17 -25.84 -4.30
N THR A 130 -18.09 -26.45 -5.49
CA THR A 130 -18.79 -27.70 -5.80
C THR A 130 -17.83 -28.87 -5.98
N ASN A 131 -18.31 -30.08 -5.66
CA ASN A 131 -17.60 -31.33 -5.95
C ASN A 131 -17.23 -31.49 -7.43
N ASN A 132 -18.01 -30.89 -8.33
CA ASN A 132 -17.76 -30.89 -9.76
C ASN A 132 -16.49 -30.11 -10.12
N ASP A 133 -16.30 -28.91 -9.55
CA ASP A 133 -15.12 -28.08 -9.82
C ASP A 133 -13.88 -28.56 -9.05
N THR A 134 -14.02 -29.27 -7.93
CA THR A 134 -12.89 -29.91 -7.21
C THR A 134 -12.56 -31.31 -7.72
N HIS A 135 -13.44 -31.94 -8.52
CA HIS A 135 -13.37 -33.34 -8.91
C HIS A 135 -13.33 -34.33 -7.72
N THR A 136 -14.12 -34.04 -6.70
CA THR A 136 -14.21 -34.85 -5.47
C THR A 136 -15.62 -35.40 -5.25
N GLN A 137 -15.81 -36.20 -4.20
CA GLN A 137 -17.12 -36.69 -3.74
C GLN A 137 -17.22 -36.54 -2.22
N GLU A 138 -16.90 -35.33 -1.73
CA GLU A 138 -16.88 -35.04 -0.30
C GLU A 138 -18.24 -34.54 0.18
N PRO A 139 -18.80 -35.11 1.27
CA PRO A 139 -20.05 -34.62 1.86
C PRO A 139 -19.96 -33.15 2.30
N SER A 140 -18.78 -32.70 2.75
CA SER A 140 -18.55 -31.33 3.20
C SER A 140 -18.74 -30.28 2.09
N ALA A 141 -18.72 -30.69 0.81
CA ALA A 141 -19.02 -29.80 -0.31
C ALA A 141 -20.46 -29.27 -0.28
N GLN A 142 -21.39 -29.93 0.42
CA GLN A 142 -22.78 -29.50 0.55
C GLN A 142 -22.90 -28.04 1.03
N GLN A 143 -22.00 -27.60 1.91
CA GLN A 143 -21.99 -26.21 2.40
C GLN A 143 -21.63 -25.21 1.28
N GLY A 144 -20.63 -25.54 0.45
CA GLY A 144 -20.24 -24.72 -0.70
C GLY A 144 -21.30 -24.71 -1.80
N GLU A 145 -21.90 -25.88 -2.08
CA GLU A 145 -23.01 -26.04 -3.03
C GLU A 145 -24.24 -25.22 -2.64
N GLU A 146 -24.58 -25.17 -1.35
CA GLU A 146 -25.66 -24.32 -0.83
C GLU A 146 -25.33 -22.83 -0.97
N VAL A 147 -24.10 -22.42 -0.69
CA VAL A 147 -23.65 -21.03 -0.92
C VAL A 147 -23.77 -20.64 -2.39
N LEU A 148 -23.32 -21.50 -3.31
CA LEU A 148 -23.46 -21.26 -4.75
C LEU A 148 -24.93 -21.13 -5.16
N ARG A 149 -25.80 -22.02 -4.66
CA ARG A 149 -27.24 -22.00 -4.93
C ARG A 149 -27.88 -20.68 -4.48
N GLN A 150 -27.52 -20.17 -3.30
CA GLN A 150 -28.05 -18.91 -2.80
C GLN A 150 -27.56 -17.71 -3.61
N LEU A 151 -26.26 -17.67 -3.96
CA LEU A 151 -25.68 -16.66 -4.84
C LEU A 151 -26.42 -16.55 -6.17
N GLN A 152 -26.73 -17.69 -6.80
CA GLN A 152 -27.48 -17.73 -8.06
C GLN A 152 -28.90 -17.15 -7.96
N THR A 153 -29.45 -16.99 -6.75
CA THR A 153 -30.79 -16.41 -6.58
C THR A 153 -30.78 -14.88 -6.47
N LEU A 154 -29.63 -14.27 -6.21
CA LEU A 154 -29.54 -12.84 -5.89
C LEU A 154 -29.76 -11.95 -7.12
N ALA A 155 -29.05 -12.21 -8.23
CA ALA A 155 -29.21 -11.43 -9.46
C ALA A 155 -30.65 -11.49 -10.02
N PRO A 156 -31.33 -12.66 -10.06
CA PRO A 156 -32.74 -12.74 -10.45
C PRO A 156 -33.70 -11.97 -9.54
N LYS A 157 -33.33 -11.74 -8.26
CA LYS A 157 -34.10 -10.92 -7.31
C LYS A 157 -33.83 -9.42 -7.45
N GLY A 158 -32.92 -9.01 -8.34
CA GLY A 158 -32.57 -7.62 -8.58
C GLY A 158 -31.35 -7.11 -7.83
N VAL A 159 -30.61 -7.98 -7.11
CA VAL A 159 -29.35 -7.62 -6.47
C VAL A 159 -28.25 -7.51 -7.52
N ASN A 160 -27.47 -6.43 -7.51
CA ASN A 160 -26.33 -6.26 -8.40
C ASN A 160 -25.13 -7.10 -7.92
N VAL A 161 -24.96 -8.29 -8.49
CA VAL A 161 -23.86 -9.21 -8.14
C VAL A 161 -22.68 -8.99 -9.09
N ARG A 162 -21.52 -8.57 -8.55
CA ARG A 162 -20.28 -8.32 -9.32
C ARG A 162 -19.14 -9.13 -8.74
N ILE A 163 -18.43 -9.87 -9.60
CA ILE A 163 -17.37 -10.78 -9.19
C ILE A 163 -16.12 -10.48 -9.99
N ALA A 164 -15.05 -10.07 -9.31
CA ALA A 164 -13.71 -9.95 -9.85
C ALA A 164 -12.89 -11.17 -9.45
N VAL A 165 -12.43 -11.94 -10.44
CA VAL A 165 -11.65 -13.16 -10.21
C VAL A 165 -10.32 -13.10 -10.95
N SER A 166 -9.27 -13.73 -10.40
CA SER A 166 -7.98 -13.80 -11.09
C SER A 166 -8.12 -14.54 -12.41
N LYS A 167 -7.54 -14.00 -13.49
CA LYS A 167 -7.43 -14.74 -14.75
C LYS A 167 -6.50 -15.95 -14.54
N PRO A 168 -6.93 -17.19 -14.88
CA PRO A 168 -6.11 -18.38 -14.70
C PRO A 168 -4.96 -18.42 -15.71
N SER A 169 -3.83 -18.97 -15.30
CA SER A 169 -2.65 -19.19 -16.15
C SER A 169 -2.69 -20.51 -16.94
N GLY A 170 -3.68 -21.36 -16.66
CA GLY A 170 -3.86 -22.68 -17.28
C GLY A 170 -5.32 -23.13 -17.28
N PRO A 171 -5.60 -24.38 -17.68
CA PRO A 171 -6.94 -24.95 -17.60
C PRO A 171 -7.40 -24.97 -16.14
N GLN A 172 -8.54 -24.36 -15.86
CA GLN A 172 -9.14 -24.35 -14.54
C GLN A 172 -10.65 -24.59 -14.69
N PRO A 173 -11.28 -25.37 -13.81
CA PRO A 173 -12.73 -25.49 -13.76
C PRO A 173 -13.37 -24.12 -13.55
N GLN A 174 -14.47 -23.89 -14.26
CA GLN A 174 -15.21 -22.62 -14.27
C GLN A 174 -16.72 -22.89 -14.16
N ALA A 175 -17.16 -24.08 -13.72
CA ALA A 175 -18.58 -24.40 -13.72
C ALA A 175 -19.32 -23.50 -12.73
N ASP A 176 -18.74 -23.22 -11.57
CA ASP A 176 -19.32 -22.32 -10.57
C ASP A 176 -19.47 -20.89 -11.13
N LEU A 177 -18.41 -20.35 -11.75
CA LEU A 177 -18.43 -19.02 -12.38
C LEU A 177 -19.42 -18.95 -13.55
N GLN A 178 -19.50 -20.01 -14.35
CA GLN A 178 -20.44 -20.11 -15.46
C GLN A 178 -21.89 -20.15 -14.96
N ALA A 179 -22.16 -20.87 -13.87
CA ALA A 179 -23.45 -20.94 -13.22
C ALA A 179 -23.91 -19.57 -12.68
N LEU A 180 -22.97 -18.79 -12.14
CA LEU A 180 -23.21 -17.42 -11.68
C LEU A 180 -23.47 -16.46 -12.84
N LEU A 181 -22.67 -16.53 -13.92
CA LEU A 181 -22.91 -15.77 -15.15
C LEU A 181 -24.31 -16.05 -15.73
N GLN A 182 -24.71 -17.33 -15.79
CA GLN A 182 -26.03 -17.74 -16.27
C GLN A 182 -27.17 -17.24 -15.39
N SER A 183 -26.93 -17.06 -14.09
CA SER A 183 -27.91 -16.50 -13.16
C SER A 183 -28.05 -14.97 -13.25
N GLY A 184 -27.20 -14.30 -14.01
CA GLY A 184 -27.22 -12.84 -14.19
C GLY A 184 -26.16 -12.07 -13.41
N ALA A 185 -25.22 -12.76 -12.75
CA ALA A 185 -24.08 -12.09 -12.12
C ALA A 185 -23.10 -11.55 -13.17
N GLN A 186 -22.41 -10.46 -12.84
CA GLN A 186 -21.34 -9.89 -13.67
C GLN A 186 -19.99 -10.44 -13.22
N VAL A 187 -19.42 -11.38 -13.99
CA VAL A 187 -18.09 -11.94 -13.70
C VAL A 187 -17.05 -11.29 -14.61
N ARG A 188 -15.95 -10.81 -14.02
CA ARG A 188 -14.81 -10.23 -14.73
C ARG A 188 -13.51 -10.93 -14.33
N MET A 189 -12.82 -11.48 -15.32
CA MET A 189 -11.48 -12.04 -15.15
C MET A 189 -10.46 -10.89 -15.17
N VAL A 190 -9.69 -10.73 -14.10
CA VAL A 190 -8.66 -9.69 -13.96
C VAL A 190 -7.31 -10.26 -14.36
N ASP A 191 -6.73 -9.70 -15.42
CA ASP A 191 -5.41 -10.10 -15.94
C ASP A 191 -4.28 -9.44 -15.12
N MET A 192 -4.08 -9.92 -13.90
CA MET A 192 -3.04 -9.41 -12.99
C MET A 192 -1.62 -9.68 -13.50
N GLN A 193 -1.44 -10.65 -14.41
CA GLN A 193 -0.17 -10.87 -15.08
C GLN A 193 0.23 -9.66 -15.93
N LYS A 194 -0.72 -9.06 -16.65
CA LYS A 194 -0.48 -7.83 -17.43
C LYS A 194 -0.33 -6.59 -16.55
N LEU A 195 -1.03 -6.53 -15.42
CA LEU A 195 -1.06 -5.33 -14.57
C LEU A 195 0.15 -5.24 -13.65
N THR A 196 0.52 -6.35 -13.01
CA THR A 196 1.54 -6.37 -11.95
C THR A 196 2.49 -7.56 -12.04
N HIS A 197 2.38 -8.42 -13.06
CA HIS A 197 3.05 -9.73 -13.13
C HIS A 197 2.71 -10.65 -11.95
N GLY A 198 1.54 -10.46 -11.33
CA GLY A 198 1.08 -11.19 -10.16
C GLY A 198 -0.29 -11.82 -10.35
N VAL A 199 -0.96 -12.08 -9.23
CA VAL A 199 -2.31 -12.65 -9.19
C VAL A 199 -3.24 -11.83 -8.29
N LEU A 200 -4.56 -12.01 -8.46
CA LEU A 200 -5.53 -11.41 -7.54
C LEU A 200 -5.58 -12.27 -6.27
N HIS A 201 -4.84 -11.87 -5.21
CA HIS A 201 -4.75 -12.65 -3.98
C HIS A 201 -5.72 -12.20 -2.87
N THR A 202 -6.46 -11.12 -3.06
CA THR A 202 -7.49 -10.71 -2.09
C THR A 202 -8.71 -11.63 -2.16
N LYS A 203 -9.32 -11.92 -1.01
CA LYS A 203 -10.62 -12.58 -0.92
C LYS A 203 -11.48 -11.76 0.04
N PHE A 204 -12.46 -11.05 -0.49
CA PHE A 204 -13.41 -10.30 0.33
C PHE A 204 -14.76 -10.15 -0.36
N TRP A 205 -15.79 -9.92 0.44
CA TRP A 205 -17.15 -9.64 0.02
C TRP A 205 -17.57 -8.29 0.59
N VAL A 206 -18.22 -7.46 -0.22
CA VAL A 206 -18.90 -6.24 0.24
C VAL A 206 -20.38 -6.42 -0.07
N VAL A 207 -21.22 -6.36 0.96
CA VAL A 207 -22.67 -6.52 0.85
C VAL A 207 -23.34 -5.21 1.19
N ASP A 208 -24.13 -4.68 0.26
CA ASP A 208 -24.90 -3.44 0.39
C ASP A 208 -24.12 -2.21 0.89
N GLN A 209 -22.79 -2.25 0.83
CA GLN A 209 -21.87 -1.26 1.42
C GLN A 209 -22.00 -1.11 2.95
N THR A 210 -22.60 -2.10 3.61
CA THR A 210 -22.80 -2.12 5.08
C THR A 210 -22.09 -3.28 5.75
N HIS A 211 -21.83 -4.38 5.04
CA HIS A 211 -21.12 -5.54 5.58
C HIS A 211 -19.88 -5.88 4.76
N PHE A 212 -18.85 -6.35 5.46
CA PHE A 212 -17.58 -6.78 4.89
C PHE A 212 -17.23 -8.17 5.44
N TYR A 213 -16.79 -9.07 4.57
CA TYR A 213 -16.16 -10.34 4.91
C TYR A 213 -14.81 -10.44 4.20
#